data_AF-A0AAC9F760-F1
#
_entry.id   AF-A0AAC9F760-F1
#
_cell.length_a   1.000
_cell.length_b   1.000
_cell.length_c   1.000
_cell.angle_alpha   90.00
_cell.angle_beta   90.00
_cell.angle_gamma   90.00
#
_symmetry.space_group_name_H-M   'P 1'
#
loop_
_entity.id
_entity.type
_entity.pdbx_description
1 polymer ?
#
loop_
_entity_poly.entity_id
_entity_poly.type
_entity_poly.pdbx_seq_one_letter_code
_entity_poly.pdbx_strand_id
1 'polypeptide(L)'
;MNMNKWAKIREKGKQRFVLVNGVLGWGVSTAILWVFLMEFLEPSENIWVRPITALIIFPIAGVAFGHLMWNKSEKAYAKATSNTL
;
A
#
# COMPACT_ATOMS: atom_id res chain seq x y z
N MET A 1 -13.15 1.77 10.06
CA MET A 1 -12.79 2.79 9.05
C MET A 1 -13.67 4.02 9.28
N ASN A 2 -13.10 5.22 9.38
CA ASN A 2 -13.92 6.44 9.51
C ASN A 2 -14.48 6.80 8.12
N MET A 3 -15.81 6.78 7.97
CA MET A 3 -16.49 6.95 6.68
C MET A 3 -16.29 8.36 6.09
N ASN A 4 -16.24 9.39 6.92
CA ASN A 4 -15.97 10.77 6.48
C ASN A 4 -14.54 10.90 5.94
N LYS A 5 -13.58 10.23 6.57
CA LYS A 5 -12.20 10.18 6.07
C LYS A 5 -12.12 9.41 4.75
N TRP A 6 -12.80 8.28 4.63
CA TRP A 6 -12.85 7.51 3.39
C TRP A 6 -13.50 8.31 2.25
N ALA A 7 -14.60 9.03 2.52
CA ALA A 7 -15.28 9.89 1.54
C ALA A 7 -14.33 10.92 0.89
N LYS A 8 -13.48 11.58 1.69
CA LYS A 8 -12.46 12.52 1.19
C LYS A 8 -11.33 11.84 0.41
N ILE A 9 -11.01 10.59 0.74
CA ILE A 9 -9.98 9.81 0.05
C ILE A 9 -10.51 9.32 -1.30
N ARG A 10 -11.73 8.78 -1.34
CA ARG A 10 -12.34 8.23 -2.56
C ARG A 10 -12.61 9.31 -3.61
N GLU A 11 -12.96 10.53 -3.20
CA GLU A 11 -13.17 11.68 -4.08
C GLU A 11 -11.94 11.98 -4.95
N LYS A 12 -10.74 11.70 -4.43
CA LYS A 12 -9.47 11.88 -5.15
C LYS A 12 -9.17 10.75 -6.16
N GLY A 13 -10.02 9.72 -6.22
CA GLY A 13 -9.96 8.64 -7.19
C GLY A 13 -9.07 7.45 -6.81
N LYS A 14 -9.39 6.31 -7.43
CA LYS A 14 -8.74 5.01 -7.20
C LYS A 14 -7.26 5.00 -7.58
N GLN A 15 -6.90 5.55 -8.73
CA GLN A 15 -5.50 5.55 -9.21
C GLN A 15 -4.59 6.27 -8.22
N ARG A 16 -4.99 7.45 -7.74
CA ARG A 16 -4.24 8.18 -6.72
C ARG A 16 -4.16 7.39 -5.42
N PHE A 17 -5.23 6.72 -5.00
CA PHE A 17 -5.18 5.86 -3.81
C PHE A 17 -4.17 4.73 -3.96
N VAL A 18 -4.18 4.02 -5.08
CA VAL A 18 -3.25 2.92 -5.34
C VAL A 18 -1.82 3.43 -5.36
N LEU A 19 -1.53 4.55 -6.04
CA LEU A 19 -0.19 5.12 -6.09
C LEU A 19 0.28 5.60 -4.72
N VAL A 20 -0.52 6.41 -4.02
CA VAL A 20 -0.09 7.06 -2.77
C VAL A 20 -0.14 6.09 -1.58
N ASN A 21 -1.21 5.32 -1.42
CA ASN A 21 -1.41 4.47 -0.25
C ASN A 21 -0.90 3.04 -0.48
N GLY A 22 -1.04 2.53 -1.70
CA GLY A 22 -0.55 1.20 -2.07
C GLY A 22 0.95 1.22 -2.35
N VAL A 23 1.38 1.95 -3.38
CA VAL A 23 2.77 1.94 -3.85
C VAL A 23 3.69 2.71 -2.90
N LEU A 24 3.44 4.00 -2.69
CA LEU A 24 4.33 4.83 -1.87
C LEU A 24 4.16 4.53 -0.37
N GLY A 25 2.92 4.46 0.10
CA GLY A 25 2.60 4.26 1.51
C GLY A 25 3.00 2.88 2.02
N TRP A 26 2.60 1.82 1.31
CA TRP A 26 2.90 0.44 1.71
C TRP A 26 4.13 -0.12 1.00
N GLY A 27 4.15 -0.15 -0.34
CA GLY A 27 5.22 -0.79 -1.11
C GLY A 27 6.63 -0.24 -0.83
N VAL A 28 6.86 1.06 -1.03
CA VAL A 28 8.17 1.69 -0.82
C VAL A 28 8.58 1.65 0.65
N SER A 29 7.67 1.98 1.56
CA SER A 29 7.95 1.93 3.00
C SER A 29 8.34 0.52 3.47
N THR A 30 7.63 -0.51 2.99
CA THR A 30 7.95 -1.91 3.30
C THR A 30 9.26 -2.34 2.65
N ALA A 31 9.57 -1.91 1.43
CA ALA A 31 10.87 -2.16 0.81
C ALA A 31 12.02 -1.63 1.69
N ILE A 32 11.92 -0.38 2.12
CA ILE A 32 12.94 0.26 2.96
C ILE A 32 13.08 -0.51 4.28
N LEU A 33 11.97 -0.78 4.98
CA LEU A 33 12.00 -1.53 6.23
C LEU A 33 12.60 -2.92 6.07
N TRP A 34 12.22 -3.63 5.01
CA TRP A 34 12.69 -4.98 4.72
C TRP A 34 14.18 -5.01 4.41
N VAL A 35 14.70 -4.03 3.67
CA VAL A 35 16.13 -3.89 3.38
C VAL A 35 16.94 -3.76 4.66
N PHE A 36 16.56 -2.84 5.55
CA PHE A 36 17.29 -2.65 6.82
C PHE A 36 17.17 -3.87 7.74
N LEU A 37 15.99 -4.47 7.81
CA LEU A 37 15.77 -5.68 8.60
C LEU A 37 16.65 -6.83 8.10
N MET A 38 16.68 -7.05 6.79
CA MET A 38 17.46 -8.13 6.20
C MET A 38 18.96 -7.87 6.26
N GLU A 39 19.40 -6.62 6.12
CA GLU A 39 20.82 -6.31 6.29
C GLU A 39 21.29 -6.53 7.74
N PHE A 40 20.40 -6.34 8.72
CA PHE A 40 20.70 -6.66 10.12
C PHE A 40 20.71 -8.17 10.41
N LEU A 41 19.80 -8.94 9.81
CA LEU A 41 19.66 -10.38 10.06
C LEU A 41 20.63 -11.24 9.23
N GLU A 42 20.88 -10.84 7.98
CA GLU A 42 21.67 -11.57 7.00
C GLU A 42 22.42 -10.56 6.11
N PRO A 43 23.53 -10.01 6.60
CA PRO A 43 24.32 -9.03 5.88
C PRO A 43 24.68 -9.56 4.48
N SER A 44 24.42 -8.75 3.46
CA SER A 44 24.67 -9.16 2.08
C SER A 44 26.07 -8.77 1.63
N GLU A 45 26.76 -9.64 0.90
CA GLU A 45 28.06 -9.29 0.30
C GLU A 45 27.91 -8.14 -0.73
N ASN A 46 26.76 -8.08 -1.41
CA ASN A 46 26.43 -7.00 -2.34
C ASN A 46 25.28 -6.14 -1.81
N ILE A 47 25.66 -4.99 -1.25
CA ILE A 47 24.76 -4.02 -0.63
C ILE A 47 23.74 -3.38 -1.60
N TRP A 48 23.89 -3.54 -2.92
CA TRP A 48 23.01 -2.89 -3.92
C TRP A 48 21.93 -3.81 -4.49
N VAL A 49 22.22 -5.10 -4.62
CA VAL A 49 21.28 -6.06 -5.22
C VAL A 49 19.99 -6.18 -4.41
N ARG A 50 20.12 -6.29 -3.08
CA ARG A 50 18.98 -6.46 -2.17
C ARG A 50 18.05 -5.22 -2.17
N PRO A 51 18.54 -3.98 -2.00
CA PRO A 51 17.70 -2.79 -2.09
C PRO A 51 17.02 -2.59 -3.44
N ILE A 52 17.72 -2.79 -4.55
CA ILE A 52 17.14 -2.62 -5.89
C ILE A 52 16.01 -3.61 -6.10
N THR A 53 16.23 -4.88 -5.73
CA THR A 53 15.20 -5.93 -5.85
C THR A 53 13.98 -5.60 -4.99
N ALA A 54 14.18 -5.16 -3.75
CA ALA A 54 13.08 -4.77 -2.86
C ALA A 54 12.27 -3.58 -3.42
N LEU A 55 12.95 -2.54 -3.92
CA LEU A 55 12.33 -1.35 -4.49
C LEU A 55 11.60 -1.61 -5.82
N ILE A 56 11.71 -2.80 -6.41
CA ILE A 56 10.91 -3.22 -7.56
C ILE A 56 9.74 -4.09 -7.08
N ILE A 57 10.04 -5.14 -6.31
CA ILE A 57 9.04 -6.14 -5.93
C ILE A 57 7.96 -5.56 -5.01
N PHE A 58 8.33 -4.82 -3.97
CA PHE A 58 7.33 -4.32 -3.01
C PHE A 58 6.43 -3.22 -3.59
N PRO A 59 6.90 -2.28 -4.42
CA PRO A 59 6.02 -1.37 -5.16
C PRO A 59 5.01 -2.08 -6.07
N ILE A 60 5.43 -3.13 -6.78
CA ILE A 60 4.51 -3.95 -7.61
C ILE A 60 3.47 -4.63 -6.72
N ALA A 61 3.88 -5.24 -5.61
CA ALA A 61 2.96 -5.79 -4.61
C ALA A 61 2.04 -4.70 -4.02
N GLY A 62 2.55 -3.48 -3.88
CA GLY A 62 1.82 -2.30 -3.42
C GLY A 62 0.70 -1.87 -4.36
N VAL A 63 0.86 -2.08 -5.67
CA VAL A 63 -0.24 -1.90 -6.64
C VAL A 63 -1.38 -2.87 -6.35
N ALA A 64 -1.06 -4.16 -6.23
CA ALA A 64 -2.05 -5.20 -5.91
C ALA A 64 -2.73 -4.94 -4.56
N PHE A 65 -1.93 -4.63 -3.53
CA PHE A 65 -2.43 -4.28 -2.20
C PHE A 65 -3.35 -3.05 -2.24
N GLY A 66 -2.96 -1.99 -2.95
CA GLY A 66 -3.76 -0.79 -3.13
C GLY A 66 -5.11 -1.08 -3.77
N HIS A 67 -5.15 -1.96 -4.79
CA HIS A 67 -6.40 -2.39 -5.43
C HIS A 67 -7.30 -3.18 -4.47
N LEU A 68 -6.73 -4.14 -3.73
CA LEU A 68 -7.47 -4.93 -2.75
C LEU A 68 -8.06 -4.04 -1.64
N MET A 69 -7.25 -3.13 -1.10
CA MET A 69 -7.68 -2.21 -0.05
C MET A 69 -8.74 -1.22 -0.53
N TRP A 70 -8.62 -0.69 -1.75
CA TRP A 70 -9.65 0.15 -2.34
C TRP A 70 -10.99 -0.60 -2.41
N ASN A 71 -10.99 -1.80 -2.99
CA ASN A 71 -12.21 -2.58 -3.17
C ASN A 71 -12.83 -2.96 -1.81
N LYS A 72 -12.02 -3.33 -0.82
CA LYS A 72 -12.49 -3.61 0.55
C LYS A 72 -13.13 -2.38 1.19
N SER A 73 -12.52 -1.20 1.02
CA SER A 73 -13.04 0.06 1.55
C SER A 73 -14.31 0.51 0.85
N GLU A 74 -14.42 0.41 -0.48
CA GLU A 74 -15.66 0.72 -1.20
C GLU A 74 -16.80 -0.21 -0.78
N LYS A 75 -16.54 -1.52 -0.63
CA LYS A 75 -17.55 -2.47 -0.11
C LYS A 75 -18.02 -2.09 1.29
N ALA A 76 -17.10 -1.71 2.17
CA ALA A 76 -17.43 -1.28 3.53
C ALA A 76 -18.23 0.04 3.55
N TYR A 77 -17.89 0.97 2.66
CA TYR A 77 -18.59 2.25 2.52
C TYR A 77 -20.01 2.08 1.97
N ALA A 78 -20.19 1.24 0.94
CA ALA A 78 -21.49 0.91 0.38
C ALA A 78 -22.41 0.25 1.42
N LYS A 79 -21.90 -0.70 2.22
CA LYS A 79 -22.66 -1.33 3.29
C LYS A 79 -23.09 -0.35 4.39
N ALA A 80 -22.22 0.60 4.73
CA ALA A 80 -22.54 1.60 5.75
C ALA A 80 -23.62 2.59 5.28
N THR A 81 -23.61 2.95 3.99
CA THR A 81 -24.59 3.86 3.39
C THR A 81 -25.92 3.18 3.05
N SER A 82 -25.92 1.88 2.72
CA SER A 82 -27.17 1.13 2.50
C SER A 82 -27.97 0.88 3.78
N ASN A 83 -27.30 0.81 4.94
CA ASN A 83 -27.95 0.58 6.25
C ASN A 83 -28.48 1.87 6.92
N THR A 84 -28.27 3.03 6.30
CA THR A 84 -28.72 4.34 6.81
C THR A 84 -29.91 4.93 6.04
N LEU A 85 -30.39 4.21 5.03
CA LEU A 85 -31.65 4.45 4.30
C LEU A 85 -32.71 3.45 4.80
#